data_AF-A0A815XR14-F1
#
_entry.id   AF-A0A815XR14-F1
#
_cell.length_a   1.000
_cell.length_b   1.000
_cell.length_c   1.000
_cell.angle_alpha   90.00
_cell.angle_beta   90.00
_cell.angle_gamma   90.00
#
_symmetry.space_group_name_H-M   'P 1'
#
loop_
_entity.id
_entity.type
_entity.pdbx_description
1 polymer ?
#
loop_
_entity_poly.entity_id
_entity_poly.type
_entity_poly.pdbx_seq_one_letter_code
_entity_poly.pdbx_strand_id
1 'polypeptide(L)'
;LGYPVIMSSYNFDRNNDAQGPPSDSNGNTNSVPINADNSCGGGWVCEHRWRQIYGMVRFRNTASGQPVANWWDNGNNQIAFSRGNRAFIVINNDDSGLNQWFQTGLPQGQYCDVISGNVENGR
;
A
#
# COMPACT_ATOMS: atom_id res chain seq x y z
N LEU A 1 17.52 -2.25 10.51
CA LEU A 1 16.69 -1.51 9.52
C LEU A 1 16.45 -2.42 8.33
N GLY A 2 15.21 -2.52 7.85
CA GLY A 2 14.87 -3.29 6.65
C GLY A 2 14.82 -2.41 5.40
N TYR A 3 15.14 -3.02 4.25
CA TYR A 3 14.95 -2.42 2.93
C TYR A 3 13.76 -3.12 2.24
N PRO A 4 12.56 -2.52 2.25
CA PRO A 4 11.37 -3.18 1.70
C PRO A 4 11.47 -3.26 0.18
N VAL A 5 11.09 -4.41 -0.38
CA VAL A 5 10.93 -4.64 -1.81
C VAL A 5 9.48 -4.99 -2.07
N ILE A 6 8.87 -4.35 -3.06
CA ILE A 6 7.49 -4.61 -3.49
C ILE A 6 7.53 -5.57 -4.68
N MET A 7 6.85 -6.70 -4.56
CA MET A 7 6.63 -7.60 -5.69
C MET A 7 5.69 -6.96 -6.71
N SER A 8 5.93 -7.23 -7.98
CA SER A 8 5.03 -6.86 -9.07
C SER A 8 4.91 -8.04 -10.02
N SER A 9 3.71 -8.58 -10.15
CA SER A 9 3.47 -9.91 -10.71
C SER A 9 2.78 -9.87 -12.07
N TYR A 10 2.63 -11.04 -12.66
CA TYR A 10 1.71 -11.34 -13.75
C TYR A 10 0.74 -12.44 -13.31
N ASN A 11 -0.41 -12.52 -13.96
CA ASN A 11 -1.41 -13.55 -13.71
C ASN A 11 -1.08 -14.82 -14.51
N PHE A 12 -1.25 -15.98 -13.88
CA PHE A 12 -1.03 -17.30 -14.47
C PHE A 12 -2.01 -18.32 -13.88
N ASP A 13 -2.21 -19.45 -14.54
CA ASP A 13 -2.99 -20.56 -13.99
C ASP A 13 -2.32 -21.08 -12.73
N ARG A 14 -2.99 -20.94 -11.58
CA ARG A 14 -2.43 -21.35 -10.29
C ARG A 14 -2.22 -22.86 -10.16
N ASN A 15 -2.79 -23.66 -11.06
CA ASN A 15 -2.52 -25.10 -11.14
C ASN A 15 -1.29 -25.44 -12.00
N ASN A 16 -0.66 -24.43 -12.62
CA ASN A 16 0.54 -24.57 -13.44
C ASN A 16 1.62 -23.57 -13.00
N ASP A 17 2.50 -24.04 -12.12
CA ASP A 17 3.61 -23.25 -11.57
C ASP A 17 4.76 -23.01 -12.56
N ALA A 18 4.77 -23.69 -13.70
CA ALA A 18 5.75 -23.51 -14.76
C ALA A 18 5.31 -22.47 -15.82
N GLN A 19 4.12 -21.87 -15.69
CA GLN A 19 3.63 -20.91 -16.66
C GLN A 19 4.46 -19.60 -16.63
N GLY A 20 5.06 -19.29 -17.78
CA GLY A 20 5.79 -18.04 -18.01
C GLY A 20 4.89 -16.79 -18.08
N PRO A 21 5.48 -15.62 -18.30
CA PRO A 21 4.75 -14.36 -18.37
C PRO A 21 3.79 -14.30 -19.59
N PRO A 22 2.85 -13.33 -19.61
CA PRO A 22 2.04 -13.06 -20.79
C PRO A 22 2.91 -12.93 -22.03
N SER A 23 2.64 -13.75 -23.06
CA SER A 23 3.47 -13.87 -24.26
C SER A 23 2.64 -13.97 -25.54
N ASP A 24 3.26 -13.67 -26.68
CA ASP A 24 2.67 -13.84 -28.01
C ASP A 24 2.82 -15.29 -28.52
N SER A 25 2.30 -15.59 -29.71
CA SER A 25 2.40 -16.94 -30.30
C SER A 25 3.84 -17.37 -30.63
N ASN A 26 4.78 -16.44 -30.66
CA ASN A 26 6.20 -16.70 -30.91
C ASN A 26 7.00 -16.84 -29.60
N GLY A 27 6.35 -16.74 -28.44
CA GLY A 27 6.98 -16.83 -27.12
C GLY A 27 7.65 -15.55 -26.65
N ASN A 28 7.46 -14.41 -27.33
CA ASN A 28 7.97 -13.13 -26.85
C ASN A 28 7.10 -12.63 -25.69
N THR A 29 7.71 -12.06 -24.65
CA THR A 29 6.97 -11.43 -23.55
C THR A 29 6.21 -10.20 -24.06
N ASN A 30 4.92 -10.14 -23.76
CA ASN A 30 4.05 -9.04 -24.16
C ASN A 30 4.45 -7.74 -23.45
N SER A 31 4.19 -6.60 -24.10
CA SER A 31 4.27 -5.29 -23.45
C SER A 31 3.28 -5.20 -22.27
N VAL A 32 3.50 -4.22 -21.39
CA VAL A 32 2.61 -3.91 -20.26
C VAL A 32 1.69 -2.74 -20.67
N PRO A 33 0.43 -2.96 -21.07
CA PRO A 33 -0.49 -1.88 -21.37
C PRO A 33 -0.88 -1.18 -20.06
N ILE A 34 -0.94 0.15 -20.07
CA ILE A 34 -1.43 0.94 -18.94
C ILE A 34 -2.84 1.43 -19.28
N ASN A 35 -3.78 1.13 -18.40
CA ASN A 35 -5.17 1.52 -18.53
C ASN A 35 -5.38 2.96 -18.02
N ALA A 36 -6.53 3.56 -18.33
CA ALA A 36 -6.86 4.93 -17.93
C ALA A 36 -6.96 5.12 -16.40
N ASP A 37 -7.28 4.06 -15.67
CA ASP A 37 -7.33 4.04 -14.20
C ASP A 37 -5.95 3.76 -13.54
N ASN A 38 -4.88 3.78 -14.34
CA ASN A 38 -3.50 3.48 -13.95
C ASN A 38 -3.24 2.01 -13.56
N SER A 39 -4.21 1.11 -13.74
CA SER A 39 -3.96 -0.33 -13.67
C SER A 39 -3.20 -0.83 -14.91
N CYS A 40 -2.68 -2.05 -14.84
CA CYS A 40 -2.06 -2.72 -16.00
C CYS A 40 -3.05 -3.68 -16.68
N GLY A 41 -2.94 -3.78 -18.00
CA GLY A 41 -3.67 -4.76 -18.81
C GLY A 41 -2.83 -5.97 -19.20
N GLY A 42 -3.34 -6.80 -20.10
CA GLY A 42 -2.56 -7.85 -20.76
C GLY A 42 -2.04 -8.97 -19.85
N GLY A 43 -2.68 -9.20 -18.71
CA GLY A 43 -2.28 -10.23 -17.73
C GLY A 43 -1.23 -9.76 -16.72
N TRP A 44 -0.80 -8.49 -16.74
CA TRP A 44 0.09 -7.92 -15.74
C TRP A 44 -0.69 -7.43 -14.52
N VAL A 45 -0.24 -7.77 -13.30
CA VAL A 45 -0.95 -7.44 -12.05
C VAL A 45 -0.62 -6.03 -11.56
N CYS A 46 0.67 -5.66 -11.63
CA CYS A 46 1.16 -4.33 -11.26
C CYS A 46 0.73 -3.86 -9.86
N GLU A 47 0.97 -4.67 -8.83
CA GLU A 47 0.69 -4.35 -7.43
C GLU A 47 1.32 -3.01 -7.02
N HIS A 48 2.51 -2.69 -7.56
CA HIS A 48 3.19 -1.41 -7.34
C HIS A 48 2.39 -0.18 -7.81
N ARG A 49 1.34 -0.34 -8.62
CA ARG A 49 0.43 0.72 -9.08
C ARG A 49 -0.87 0.79 -8.31
N TRP A 50 -1.14 -0.16 -7.42
CA TRP A 50 -2.33 -0.11 -6.57
C TRP A 50 -2.20 1.06 -5.59
N ARG A 51 -3.26 1.87 -5.46
CA ARG A 51 -3.24 3.08 -4.63
C ARG A 51 -2.78 2.82 -3.21
N GLN A 52 -3.31 1.76 -2.61
CA GLN A 52 -2.98 1.33 -1.26
C GLN A 52 -1.49 1.01 -1.12
N ILE A 53 -0.84 0.51 -2.18
CA ILE A 53 0.59 0.15 -2.17
C ILE A 53 1.45 1.39 -2.43
N TYR A 54 1.24 2.14 -3.52
CA TYR A 54 2.06 3.34 -3.77
C TYR A 54 1.84 4.43 -2.72
N GLY A 55 0.63 4.53 -2.16
CA GLY A 55 0.31 5.40 -1.04
C GLY A 55 1.16 5.07 0.19
N MET A 56 1.35 3.78 0.46
CA MET A 56 2.24 3.31 1.54
C MET A 56 3.73 3.44 1.22
N VAL A 57 4.13 3.41 -0.05
CA VAL A 57 5.49 3.79 -0.46
C VAL A 57 5.74 5.27 -0.14
N ARG A 58 4.78 6.16 -0.45
CA ARG A 58 4.86 7.58 -0.07
C ARG A 58 4.91 7.76 1.45
N PHE A 59 4.06 7.03 2.19
CA PHE A 59 4.09 7.00 3.66
C PHE A 59 5.48 6.63 4.19
N ARG A 60 6.09 5.56 3.67
CA ARG A 60 7.42 5.08 4.10
C ARG A 60 8.53 6.10 3.82
N ASN A 61 8.42 6.84 2.73
CA ASN A 61 9.35 7.93 2.38
C ASN A 61 9.19 9.12 3.33
N THR A 62 7.96 9.56 3.61
CA THR A 62 7.67 10.62 4.57
C THR A 62 8.12 10.27 5.99
N ALA A 63 7.96 9.00 6.39
CA ALA A 63 8.36 8.46 7.69
C ALA A 63 9.85 8.11 7.81
N SER A 64 10.67 8.39 6.79
CA SER A 64 12.08 7.96 6.77
C SER A 64 12.86 8.53 7.97
N GLY A 65 13.69 7.69 8.59
CA GLY A 65 14.50 8.05 9.76
C GLY A 65 13.73 8.25 11.08
N GLN A 66 12.40 8.28 11.07
CA GLN A 66 11.61 8.48 12.30
C GLN A 66 11.46 7.18 13.11
N PRO A 67 11.51 7.21 14.45
CA PRO A 67 11.27 6.02 15.26
C PRO A 67 9.80 5.59 15.19
N VAL A 68 9.51 4.33 15.54
CA VAL A 68 8.14 3.94 15.89
C VAL A 68 7.81 4.59 17.25
N ALA A 69 6.63 5.21 17.36
CA ALA A 69 6.18 5.91 18.56
C ALA A 69 4.64 5.84 18.68
N ASN A 70 4.08 6.26 19.81
CA ASN A 70 2.63 6.29 20.04
C ASN A 70 1.93 4.97 19.68
N TRP A 71 2.53 3.85 20.09
CA TRP A 71 1.95 2.53 19.89
C TRP A 71 0.66 2.40 20.71
N TRP A 72 -0.35 1.83 20.08
CA TRP A 72 -1.60 1.41 20.71
C TRP A 72 -2.04 0.08 20.10
N ASP A 73 -2.60 -0.79 20.92
CA ASP A 73 -3.30 -1.99 20.51
C ASP A 73 -4.51 -2.23 21.43
N ASN A 74 -5.49 -3.00 20.96
CA ASN A 74 -6.64 -3.40 21.76
C ASN A 74 -6.44 -4.77 22.46
N GLY A 75 -5.23 -5.32 22.47
CA GLY A 75 -4.95 -6.69 22.90
C GLY A 75 -5.40 -7.78 21.91
N ASN A 76 -5.87 -7.43 20.72
CA ASN A 76 -6.30 -8.33 19.65
C ASN A 76 -5.76 -7.85 18.28
N ASN A 77 -6.59 -7.67 17.24
CA ASN A 77 -6.12 -7.33 15.88
C ASN A 77 -6.39 -5.88 15.47
N GLN A 78 -6.57 -4.96 16.44
CA GLN A 78 -6.55 -3.52 16.17
C GLN A 78 -5.26 -2.91 16.70
N ILE A 79 -4.53 -2.23 15.83
CA ILE A 79 -3.28 -1.55 16.18
C ILE A 79 -3.23 -0.16 15.57
N ALA A 80 -2.49 0.74 16.22
CA ALA A 80 -2.15 2.04 15.68
C ALA A 80 -0.75 2.45 16.14
N PHE A 81 0.00 3.13 15.28
CA PHE A 81 1.29 3.69 15.65
C PHE A 81 1.72 4.84 14.75
N SER A 82 2.62 5.67 15.28
CA SER A 82 3.26 6.77 14.56
C SER A 82 4.68 6.43 14.14
N ARG A 83 5.17 7.20 13.17
CA ARG A 83 6.58 7.33 12.83
C ARG A 83 7.03 8.74 13.19
N GLY A 84 7.47 8.90 14.43
CA GLY A 84 7.75 10.20 15.03
C GLY A 84 6.57 11.15 14.87
N ASN A 85 6.83 12.36 14.39
CA ASN A 85 5.79 13.36 14.09
C ASN A 85 5.47 13.49 12.60
N ARG A 86 5.79 12.47 11.78
CA ARG A 86 5.71 12.55 10.31
C ARG A 86 4.60 11.72 9.69
N ALA A 87 4.24 10.60 10.29
CA ALA A 87 3.24 9.70 9.74
C ALA A 87 2.54 8.91 10.85
N PHE A 88 1.27 8.56 10.66
CA PHE A 88 0.47 7.76 11.60
C PHE A 88 -0.40 6.77 10.82
N ILE A 89 -0.51 5.54 11.30
CA ILE A 89 -1.33 4.50 10.68
C ILE A 89 -2.20 3.81 11.73
N VAL A 90 -3.42 3.47 11.34
CA VAL A 90 -4.37 2.64 12.09
C VAL A 90 -4.70 1.43 11.23
N ILE A 91 -4.68 0.24 11.82
CA ILE A 91 -5.00 -1.03 11.17
C ILE A 91 -6.04 -1.73 12.03
N ASN A 92 -7.19 -2.05 11.43
CA ASN A 92 -8.24 -2.84 12.05
C ASN A 92 -8.40 -4.13 11.27
N ASN A 93 -8.00 -5.25 11.89
CA ASN A 93 -8.21 -6.60 11.38
C ASN A 93 -9.08 -7.44 12.33
N ASP A 94 -9.89 -6.76 13.16
CA ASP A 94 -11.00 -7.38 13.89
C ASP A 94 -12.30 -7.26 13.07
N ASP A 95 -13.29 -8.08 13.41
CA ASP A 95 -14.61 -8.05 12.78
C ASP A 95 -15.50 -6.88 13.26
N SER A 96 -15.04 -6.13 14.26
CA SER A 96 -15.77 -5.00 14.84
C SER A 96 -15.22 -3.65 14.38
N GLY A 97 -16.10 -2.63 14.33
CA GLY A 97 -15.70 -1.27 13.99
C GLY A 97 -14.80 -0.64 15.05
N LEU A 98 -13.84 0.16 14.61
CA LEU A 98 -12.93 0.92 15.47
C LEU A 98 -13.27 2.41 15.41
N ASN A 99 -13.68 2.99 16.54
CA ASN A 99 -13.95 4.42 16.68
C ASN A 99 -13.30 4.93 17.97
N GLN A 100 -12.12 5.55 17.84
CA GLN A 100 -11.29 5.94 18.97
C GLN A 100 -10.44 7.18 18.66
N TRP A 101 -10.16 7.96 19.70
CA TRP A 101 -9.18 9.04 19.66
C TRP A 101 -7.77 8.52 19.93
N PHE A 102 -6.83 8.83 19.04
CA PHE A 102 -5.44 8.43 19.15
C PHE A 102 -4.52 9.62 19.35
N GLN A 103 -3.47 9.46 20.17
CA GLN A 103 -2.32 10.35 20.12
C GLN A 103 -1.51 10.04 18.87
N THR A 104 -1.58 10.90 17.85
CA THR A 104 -0.91 10.64 16.56
C THR A 104 0.55 11.10 16.54
N GLY A 105 0.93 12.03 17.42
CA GLY A 105 2.22 12.72 17.37
C GLY A 105 2.36 13.70 16.19
N LEU A 106 1.36 13.83 15.33
CA LEU A 106 1.38 14.71 14.17
C LEU A 106 1.07 16.16 14.57
N PRO A 107 1.62 17.15 13.83
CA PRO A 107 1.18 18.54 13.95
C PRO A 107 -0.33 18.66 13.74
N GLN A 108 -0.95 19.63 14.40
CA GLN A 108 -2.37 19.93 14.19
C GLN A 108 -2.62 20.29 12.71
N GLY A 109 -3.63 19.66 12.10
CA GLY A 109 -3.97 19.89 10.71
C GLY A 109 -5.03 18.92 10.21
N GLN A 110 -5.44 19.11 8.96
CA GLN A 110 -6.26 18.16 8.23
C GLN A 110 -5.36 17.23 7.43
N TYR A 111 -5.63 15.93 7.51
CA TYR A 111 -4.86 14.89 6.83
C TYR A 111 -5.81 14.04 5.99
N CYS A 112 -5.36 13.69 4.79
CA CYS A 112 -6.09 12.83 3.88
C CYS A 112 -5.58 11.39 4.04
N ASP A 113 -6.50 10.42 4.07
CA ASP A 113 -6.12 9.01 4.11
C ASP A 113 -5.62 8.55 2.73
N VAL A 114 -4.35 8.17 2.67
CA VAL A 114 -3.67 7.71 1.45
C VAL A 114 -4.09 6.31 1.01
N ILE A 115 -4.82 5.56 1.83
CA ILE A 115 -5.34 4.24 1.49
C ILE A 115 -6.65 4.38 0.71
N SER A 116 -7.62 5.13 1.25
CA SER A 116 -8.92 5.34 0.62
C SER A 116 -8.88 6.31 -0.57
N GLY A 117 -7.95 7.27 -0.60
CA GLY A 117 -7.93 8.30 -1.64
C GLY A 117 -6.56 8.94 -1.90
N ASN A 118 -6.58 10.01 -2.71
CA ASN A 118 -5.44 10.85 -3.05
C ASN A 118 -5.71 12.29 -2.64
N VAL A 119 -4.64 13.07 -2.43
CA VAL A 119 -4.76 14.52 -2.22
C VAL A 119 -4.97 15.20 -3.57
N GLU A 120 -6.13 15.79 -3.79
CA GLU A 120 -6.52 16.57 -4.95
C GLU A 120 -6.93 17.98 -4.50
N ASN A 121 -6.33 19.03 -5.09
CA ASN A 121 -6.59 20.43 -4.72
C ASN A 121 -6.36 20.73 -3.22
N GLY A 122 -5.42 20.01 -2.59
CA GLY A 122 -5.08 20.19 -1.18
C GLY A 122 -6.04 19.52 -0.19
N ARG A 123 -6.90 18.61 -0.67
CA ARG A 123 -7.82 17.80 0.15
C ARG A 123 -7.93 16.37 -0.36
#